data_AF-A0A8B3NH55-F1
#
_entry.id   AF-A0A8B3NH55-F1
#
_cell.length_a   1.000
_cell.length_b   1.000
_cell.length_c   1.000
_cell.angle_alpha   90.00
_cell.angle_beta   90.00
_cell.angle_gamma   90.00
#
_symmetry.space_group_name_H-M   'P 1'
#
loop_
_entity.id
_entity.type
_entity.pdbx_description
1 polymer ?
#
loop_
_entity_poly.entity_id
_entity_poly.type
_entity_poly.pdbx_seq_one_letter_code
_entity_poly.pdbx_strand_id
1 'polypeptide(L)'
;MSSMIRYLPLLLRNAFSMGLKAARAEGKESSSGAVPVMHDSSPDDLSRLELDAEVSAEEYFIQVQGETAVGFFEPTSNASFAHEEAEWDVADLLSDAQLPAPQAIGSASSLRGSVDRLRTEVENRRWLSPKSRSALEKLDRGDANLARSELNALDYLLARATGISRLATDVDRIRQHIANRMNGIR
;
A
#
# COMPACT_ATOMS: atom_id res chain seq x y z
N MET A 1 -3.97 31.04 40.80
CA MET A 1 -3.44 31.92 39.73
C MET A 1 -3.34 31.05 38.48
N SER A 2 -4.43 30.86 37.74
CA SER A 2 -5.02 31.70 36.68
C SER A 2 -4.40 31.48 35.29
N SER A 3 -5.32 31.34 34.32
CA SER A 3 -5.18 31.28 32.85
C SER A 3 -4.65 29.98 32.27
N MET A 4 -5.42 29.11 31.58
CA MET A 4 -6.65 29.25 30.77
C MET A 4 -6.46 30.14 29.52
N ILE A 5 -6.16 29.52 28.37
CA ILE A 5 -6.44 30.06 27.04
C ILE A 5 -7.02 28.92 26.18
N ARG A 6 -8.32 29.01 25.92
CA ARG A 6 -9.05 28.35 24.82
C ARG A 6 -8.93 29.27 23.61
N TYR A 7 -8.97 28.77 22.36
CA TYR A 7 -9.79 29.34 21.28
C TYR A 7 -9.90 28.35 20.09
N LEU A 8 -11.08 28.44 19.46
CA LEU A 8 -11.77 27.55 18.51
C LEU A 8 -11.35 27.73 17.03
N PRO A 9 -11.88 26.89 16.10
CA PRO A 9 -11.50 26.82 14.69
C PRO A 9 -12.33 27.76 13.80
N LEU A 10 -11.82 28.12 12.61
CA LEU A 10 -12.56 28.86 11.59
C LEU A 10 -12.68 28.05 10.29
N LEU A 11 -13.94 27.75 9.99
CA LEU A 11 -14.50 27.32 8.71
C LEU A 11 -14.23 28.38 7.62
N LEU A 12 -13.88 27.94 6.41
CA LEU A 12 -14.21 28.69 5.20
C LEU A 12 -14.91 27.75 4.19
N ARG A 13 -16.23 27.92 4.12
CA ARG A 13 -17.07 27.58 2.99
C ARG A 13 -16.79 28.58 1.87
N ASN A 14 -16.71 28.13 0.62
CA ASN A 14 -17.11 28.97 -0.50
C ASN A 14 -17.77 28.12 -1.58
N ALA A 15 -18.73 28.75 -2.25
CA ALA A 15 -19.86 28.16 -2.93
C ALA A 15 -19.97 28.72 -4.35
N PHE A 16 -20.85 28.09 -5.14
CA PHE A 16 -21.47 28.55 -6.39
C PHE A 16 -20.60 28.66 -7.65
N SER A 17 -21.00 27.93 -8.70
CA SER A 17 -21.55 28.57 -9.90
C SER A 17 -22.29 27.54 -10.78
N MET A 18 -23.56 27.82 -11.06
CA MET A 18 -24.39 27.14 -12.06
C MET A 18 -24.02 27.60 -13.47
N GLY A 19 -24.16 26.71 -14.45
CA GLY A 19 -24.18 27.04 -15.88
C GLY A 19 -24.92 25.98 -16.70
N LEU A 20 -26.23 26.16 -16.84
CA LEU A 20 -27.10 25.44 -17.79
C LEU A 20 -26.62 25.66 -19.24
N LYS A 21 -26.70 24.61 -20.08
CA LYS A 21 -27.31 24.72 -21.42
C LYS A 21 -27.57 23.35 -22.09
N ALA A 22 -28.78 23.24 -22.62
CA ALA A 22 -29.37 22.11 -23.31
C ALA A 22 -28.85 21.93 -24.74
N ALA A 23 -28.91 20.69 -25.28
CA ALA A 23 -29.41 20.42 -26.62
C ALA A 23 -29.66 18.91 -26.86
N ARG A 24 -30.92 18.64 -27.17
CA ARG A 24 -31.59 17.46 -27.74
C ARG A 24 -30.94 16.93 -29.04
N ALA A 25 -30.86 15.61 -29.18
CA ALA A 25 -31.10 14.92 -30.47
C ALA A 25 -31.42 13.43 -30.24
N GLU A 26 -32.54 13.00 -30.82
CA GLU A 26 -32.99 11.62 -30.91
C GLU A 26 -32.25 10.89 -32.03
N GLY A 27 -32.07 9.58 -31.90
CA GLY A 27 -31.63 8.71 -32.98
C GLY A 27 -31.78 7.24 -32.61
N LYS A 28 -32.94 6.66 -32.97
CA LYS A 28 -33.13 5.20 -33.15
C LYS A 28 -32.10 4.70 -34.17
N GLU A 29 -31.61 3.47 -34.07
CA GLU A 29 -32.14 2.39 -34.91
C GLU A 29 -31.55 1.02 -34.52
N SER A 30 -32.41 0.02 -34.66
CA SER A 30 -32.17 -1.41 -34.49
C SER A 30 -31.48 -2.02 -35.72
N SER A 31 -30.58 -2.99 -35.53
CA SER A 31 -30.29 -4.04 -36.53
C SER A 31 -29.42 -5.12 -35.88
N SER A 32 -29.94 -6.29 -35.53
CA SER A 32 -30.12 -7.50 -36.36
C SER A 32 -28.81 -8.08 -36.89
N GLY A 33 -28.49 -9.29 -36.41
CA GLY A 33 -27.16 -9.89 -36.50
C GLY A 33 -26.75 -10.47 -37.85
N ALA A 34 -25.48 -10.86 -37.92
CA ALA A 34 -24.95 -11.86 -38.85
C ALA A 34 -23.58 -12.36 -38.36
N VAL A 35 -23.31 -13.60 -38.74
CA VAL A 35 -22.23 -14.56 -38.40
C VAL A 35 -20.80 -14.00 -38.56
N PRO A 36 -19.82 -14.34 -37.71
CA PRO A 36 -18.43 -13.95 -37.93
C PRO A 36 -17.79 -14.78 -39.05
N VAL A 37 -17.50 -14.10 -40.16
CA VAL A 37 -16.61 -14.55 -41.23
C VAL A 37 -15.17 -14.39 -40.74
N MET A 38 -14.40 -15.49 -40.81
CA MET A 38 -12.97 -15.53 -40.52
C MET A 38 -12.22 -14.67 -41.53
N HIS A 39 -11.74 -13.50 -41.11
CA HIS A 39 -10.86 -12.66 -41.92
C HIS A 39 -9.40 -12.82 -41.51
N ASP A 40 -8.61 -13.17 -42.52
CA ASP A 40 -7.16 -13.25 -42.55
C ASP A 40 -6.53 -11.93 -42.09
N SER A 41 -5.56 -12.02 -41.19
CA SER A 41 -4.99 -10.88 -40.46
C SER A 41 -4.04 -10.07 -41.34
N SER A 42 -4.60 -9.08 -42.04
CA SER A 42 -3.84 -7.99 -42.66
C SER A 42 -3.50 -6.93 -41.60
N PRO A 43 -2.23 -6.47 -41.48
CA PRO A 43 -1.80 -5.54 -40.44
C PRO A 43 -2.27 -4.07 -40.62
N ASP A 44 -3.11 -3.78 -41.62
CA ASP A 44 -3.61 -2.43 -41.91
C ASP A 44 -4.99 -2.11 -41.28
N ASP A 45 -5.60 -3.01 -40.50
CA ASP A 45 -6.98 -2.86 -40.00
C ASP A 45 -7.09 -2.06 -38.66
N LEU A 46 -6.16 -1.12 -38.41
CA LEU A 46 -6.25 -0.18 -37.28
C LEU A 46 -7.35 0.88 -37.47
N SER A 47 -7.91 0.98 -38.68
CA SER A 47 -9.02 1.90 -38.98
C SER A 47 -10.38 1.39 -38.49
N ARG A 48 -10.45 0.17 -37.93
CA ARG A 48 -11.68 -0.46 -37.44
C ARG A 48 -11.85 -0.44 -35.93
N LEU A 49 -10.89 0.10 -35.18
CA LEU A 49 -11.08 0.44 -33.79
C LEU A 49 -11.85 1.77 -33.74
N GLU A 50 -13.15 1.72 -34.03
CA GLU A 50 -14.09 2.73 -33.54
C GLU A 50 -14.04 2.64 -32.01
N LEU A 51 -13.08 3.35 -31.40
CA LEU A 51 -13.08 3.62 -29.98
C LEU A 51 -14.31 4.50 -29.73
N ASP A 52 -15.40 3.85 -29.34
CA ASP A 52 -16.55 4.52 -28.76
C ASP A 52 -16.03 5.50 -27.70
N ALA A 53 -16.46 6.75 -27.80
CA ALA A 53 -15.98 7.82 -26.94
C ALA A 53 -16.07 7.36 -25.48
N GLU A 54 -14.92 7.29 -24.81
CA GLU A 54 -14.83 6.88 -23.41
C GLU A 54 -15.73 7.81 -22.59
N VAL A 55 -16.90 7.31 -22.19
CA VAL A 55 -17.79 8.01 -21.28
C VAL A 55 -17.02 8.17 -19.98
N SER A 56 -16.86 9.41 -19.52
CA SER A 56 -16.15 9.68 -18.27
C SER A 56 -16.79 8.87 -17.14
N ALA A 57 -15.97 8.29 -16.27
CA ALA A 57 -16.47 7.53 -15.12
C ALA A 57 -17.49 8.34 -14.30
N GLU A 58 -17.31 9.66 -14.19
CA GLU A 58 -18.26 10.55 -13.53
C GLU A 58 -19.63 10.60 -14.23
N GLU A 59 -19.68 10.57 -15.56
CA GLU A 59 -20.92 10.57 -16.33
C GLU A 59 -21.67 9.25 -16.17
N TYR A 60 -20.95 8.12 -16.17
CA TYR A 60 -21.53 6.82 -15.83
C TYR A 60 -22.14 6.81 -14.42
N PHE A 61 -21.42 7.33 -13.42
CA PHE A 61 -21.92 7.38 -12.04
C PHE A 61 -23.14 8.29 -11.88
N ILE A 62 -23.23 9.40 -12.61
CA ILE A 62 -24.42 10.27 -12.60
C ILE A 62 -25.60 9.56 -13.28
N GLN A 63 -25.37 8.85 -14.39
CA GLN A 63 -26.42 8.15 -15.12
C GLN A 63 -26.99 6.94 -14.36
N VAL A 64 -26.17 6.28 -13.53
CA VAL A 64 -26.57 5.12 -12.72
C VAL A 64 -27.16 5.53 -11.35
N GLN A 65 -27.27 6.83 -11.02
CA GLN A 65 -27.95 7.29 -9.80
C GLN A 65 -29.47 7.07 -9.89
N GLY A 66 -29.92 5.86 -9.57
CA GLY A 66 -31.34 5.53 -9.50
C GLY A 66 -31.62 4.05 -9.31
N GLU A 67 -30.72 3.17 -9.76
CA GLU A 67 -30.80 1.76 -9.43
C GLU A 67 -30.12 1.52 -8.08
N THR A 68 -30.92 1.50 -7.02
CA THR A 68 -30.54 0.76 -5.82
C THR A 68 -30.37 -0.69 -6.24
N ALA A 69 -29.15 -1.08 -6.63
CA ALA A 69 -28.74 -2.46 -6.74
C ALA A 69 -28.78 -3.07 -5.33
N VAL A 70 -29.98 -3.40 -4.87
CA VAL A 70 -30.20 -4.16 -3.65
C VAL A 70 -29.82 -5.59 -3.98
N GLY A 71 -28.52 -5.87 -3.93
CA GLY A 71 -28.02 -7.24 -4.00
C GLY A 71 -28.61 -8.04 -2.84
N PHE A 72 -29.18 -9.20 -3.14
CA PHE A 72 -29.54 -10.18 -2.12
C PHE A 72 -28.26 -10.87 -1.68
N PHE A 73 -27.87 -10.72 -0.41
CA PHE A 73 -26.80 -11.52 0.17
C PHE A 73 -27.40 -12.85 0.62
N GLU A 74 -26.92 -13.96 0.06
CA GLU A 74 -27.28 -15.27 0.58
C GLU A 74 -26.69 -15.45 1.99
N PRO A 75 -27.48 -15.94 2.96
CA PRO A 75 -26.99 -16.26 4.29
C PRO A 75 -25.88 -17.31 4.18
N THR A 76 -24.66 -16.93 4.53
CA THR A 76 -23.54 -17.87 4.57
C THR A 76 -23.69 -18.76 5.80
N SER A 77 -23.66 -20.07 5.57
CA SER A 77 -23.69 -21.08 6.64
C SER A 77 -22.55 -20.84 7.62
N ASN A 78 -22.90 -20.57 8.86
CA ASN A 78 -21.98 -20.42 9.98
C ASN A 78 -21.46 -21.80 10.40
N ALA A 79 -20.46 -22.30 9.68
CA ALA A 79 -19.67 -23.44 10.12
C ALA A 79 -18.88 -23.04 11.39
N SER A 80 -19.31 -23.55 12.55
CA SER A 80 -18.53 -23.46 13.78
C SER A 80 -17.45 -24.53 13.75
N PHE A 81 -16.19 -24.12 13.71
CA PHE A 81 -15.08 -25.05 13.90
C PHE A 81 -14.91 -25.29 15.40
N ALA A 82 -15.15 -26.53 15.84
CA ALA A 82 -14.74 -26.95 17.17
C ALA A 82 -13.20 -26.95 17.19
N HIS A 83 -12.61 -26.10 18.02
CA HIS A 83 -11.16 -26.06 18.21
C HIS A 83 -10.76 -27.27 19.05
N GLU A 84 -10.39 -28.36 18.36
CA GLU A 84 -9.71 -29.48 18.98
C GLU A 84 -8.21 -29.14 18.97
N GLU A 85 -7.63 -28.98 20.17
CA GLU A 85 -6.20 -28.76 20.35
C GLU A 85 -5.47 -30.04 19.93
N ALA A 86 -5.15 -30.16 18.64
CA ALA A 86 -4.23 -31.17 18.18
C ALA A 86 -2.84 -30.83 18.76
N GLU A 87 -2.42 -31.59 19.77
CA GLU A 87 -1.02 -31.65 20.19
C GLU A 87 -0.21 -32.25 19.04
N TRP A 88 0.40 -31.38 18.24
CA TRP A 88 1.33 -31.81 17.20
C TRP A 88 2.60 -32.30 17.88
N ASP A 89 2.76 -33.62 17.95
CA ASP A 89 4.00 -34.24 18.42
C ASP A 89 5.13 -33.92 17.42
N VAL A 90 5.91 -32.90 17.77
CA VAL A 90 7.02 -32.36 16.95
C VAL A 90 8.19 -33.33 16.79
N ALA A 91 8.16 -34.48 17.48
CA ALA A 91 9.20 -35.50 17.36
C ALA A 91 9.18 -36.22 15.99
N ASP A 92 7.99 -36.46 15.41
CA ASP A 92 7.86 -37.25 14.17
C ASP A 92 8.20 -36.46 12.89
N LEU A 93 8.20 -35.12 12.95
CA LEU A 93 8.50 -34.26 11.79
C LEU A 93 10.00 -34.03 11.56
N LEU A 94 10.87 -34.44 12.49
CA LEU A 94 12.32 -34.22 12.40
C LEU A 94 13.08 -35.36 11.72
N SER A 95 12.45 -36.50 11.46
CA SER A 95 13.18 -37.70 11.00
C SER A 95 13.40 -37.81 9.49
N ASP A 96 12.57 -37.25 8.62
CA ASP A 96 12.68 -37.51 7.16
C ASP A 96 12.59 -36.27 6.25
N ALA A 97 12.65 -35.07 6.82
CA ALA A 97 12.55 -33.84 6.06
C ALA A 97 13.87 -33.06 6.10
N GLN A 98 14.80 -33.39 5.19
CA GLN A 98 15.81 -32.45 4.74
C GLN A 98 15.13 -31.35 3.91
N LEU A 99 14.30 -30.55 4.57
CA LEU A 99 13.76 -29.30 4.06
C LEU A 99 14.81 -28.21 4.24
N PRO A 100 14.92 -27.23 3.32
CA PRO A 100 15.74 -26.06 3.55
C PRO A 100 15.27 -25.42 4.85
N ALA A 101 16.21 -25.26 5.78
CA ALA A 101 15.96 -24.85 7.15
C ALA A 101 14.86 -23.76 7.21
N PRO A 102 13.88 -23.87 8.12
CA PRO A 102 13.13 -22.67 8.52
C PRO A 102 14.21 -21.67 8.88
N GLN A 103 14.26 -20.53 8.18
CA GLN A 103 15.21 -19.49 8.53
C GLN A 103 14.95 -19.16 9.99
N ALA A 104 15.83 -19.71 10.82
CA ALA A 104 15.85 -19.47 12.23
C ALA A 104 15.73 -17.96 12.36
N ILE A 105 14.81 -17.57 13.21
CA ILE A 105 14.73 -16.26 13.86
C ILE A 105 16.15 -15.98 14.38
N GLY A 106 16.96 -15.43 13.48
CA GLY A 106 18.39 -15.54 13.51
C GLY A 106 18.93 -14.20 13.96
N SER A 107 19.25 -14.14 15.26
CA SER A 107 19.83 -12.97 15.91
C SER A 107 18.97 -11.71 15.80
N ALA A 108 18.03 -11.60 16.72
CA ALA A 108 17.45 -10.33 17.16
C ALA A 108 18.49 -9.30 17.65
N SER A 109 19.79 -9.57 17.56
CA SER A 109 20.90 -8.67 17.89
C SER A 109 21.60 -8.04 16.68
N SER A 110 21.30 -8.47 15.44
CA SER A 110 21.96 -7.91 14.26
C SER A 110 21.31 -6.58 13.81
N LEU A 111 22.14 -5.64 13.35
CA LEU A 111 21.68 -4.37 12.77
C LEU A 111 20.72 -4.63 11.60
N ARG A 112 21.08 -5.58 10.73
CA ARG A 112 20.29 -6.03 9.58
C ARG A 112 18.87 -6.43 9.98
N GLY A 113 18.73 -7.30 10.98
CA GLY A 113 17.40 -7.68 11.49
C GLY A 113 16.61 -6.50 12.08
N SER A 114 17.29 -5.49 12.63
CA SER A 114 16.66 -4.27 13.14
C SER A 114 16.16 -3.38 11.99
N VAL A 115 16.94 -3.28 10.91
CA VAL A 115 16.58 -2.56 9.67
C VAL A 115 15.41 -3.23 8.96
N ASP A 116 15.39 -4.56 8.87
CA ASP A 116 14.30 -5.31 8.24
C ASP A 116 12.98 -5.13 8.99
N ARG A 117 13.00 -5.28 10.33
CA ARG A 117 11.81 -5.05 11.17
C ARG A 117 11.28 -3.63 11.04
N LEU A 118 12.18 -2.64 11.05
CA LEU A 118 11.81 -1.25 10.82
C LEU A 118 11.17 -1.10 9.45
N ARG A 119 11.79 -1.61 8.39
CA ARG A 119 11.32 -1.52 6.99
C ARG A 119 9.92 -2.08 6.83
N THR A 120 9.66 -3.31 7.30
CA THR A 120 8.33 -3.92 7.23
C THR A 120 7.28 -3.04 7.92
N GLU A 121 7.61 -2.52 9.11
CA GLU A 121 6.67 -1.71 9.87
C GLU A 121 6.36 -0.34 9.24
N VAL A 122 7.39 0.34 8.73
CA VAL A 122 7.20 1.65 8.09
C VAL A 122 6.60 1.53 6.68
N GLU A 123 6.77 0.39 6.01
CA GLU A 123 6.09 0.07 4.76
C GLU A 123 4.60 -0.20 4.97
N ASN A 124 4.24 -0.99 5.99
CA ASN A 124 2.85 -1.21 6.40
C ASN A 124 2.12 0.10 6.69
N ARG A 125 2.83 1.10 7.23
CA ARG A 125 2.30 2.43 7.54
C ARG A 125 2.41 3.43 6.39
N ARG A 126 2.98 3.03 5.25
CA ARG A 126 3.27 3.89 4.09
C ARG A 126 4.08 5.13 4.43
N TRP A 127 5.04 5.02 5.34
CA TRP A 127 5.96 6.10 5.74
C TRP A 127 7.28 6.07 4.94
N LEU A 128 7.44 5.09 4.05
CA LEU A 128 8.63 4.96 3.22
C LEU A 128 8.65 6.02 2.12
N SER A 129 9.59 6.96 2.22
CA SER A 129 9.99 7.81 1.10
C SER A 129 11.05 7.10 0.24
N PRO A 130 11.24 7.51 -1.03
CA PRO A 130 12.33 6.97 -1.86
C PRO A 130 13.72 7.12 -1.22
N LYS A 131 13.97 8.26 -0.53
CA LYS A 131 15.26 8.53 0.12
C LYS A 131 15.49 7.68 1.36
N SER A 132 14.46 7.53 2.20
CA SER A 132 14.55 6.65 3.37
C SER A 132 14.68 5.18 2.96
N ARG A 133 14.05 4.77 1.84
CA ARG A 133 14.24 3.42 1.26
C ARG A 133 15.70 3.20 0.86
N SER A 134 16.27 4.10 0.07
CA SER A 134 17.69 4.08 -0.33
C SER A 134 18.62 4.02 0.89
N ALA A 135 18.34 4.84 1.91
CA ALA A 135 19.13 4.86 3.14
C ALA A 135 19.10 3.52 3.90
N LEU A 136 17.92 2.90 4.04
CA LEU A 136 17.77 1.60 4.70
C LEU A 136 18.45 0.48 3.90
N GLU A 137 18.40 0.51 2.56
CA GLU A 137 19.09 -0.45 1.71
C GLU A 137 20.62 -0.33 1.82
N LYS A 138 21.14 0.88 1.89
CA LYS A 138 22.57 1.13 2.16
C LYS A 138 22.98 0.62 3.55
N LEU A 139 22.15 0.86 4.56
CA LEU A 139 22.38 0.32 5.90
C LEU A 139 22.36 -1.21 5.93
N ASP A 140 21.47 -1.84 5.16
CA ASP A 140 21.39 -3.30 5.03
C ASP A 140 22.67 -3.87 4.40
N ARG A 141 23.22 -3.19 3.39
CA ARG A 141 24.50 -3.53 2.74
C ARG A 141 25.72 -3.23 3.61
N GLY A 142 25.55 -2.50 4.71
CA GLY A 142 26.65 -2.00 5.54
C GLY A 142 27.43 -0.84 4.91
N ASP A 143 26.88 -0.19 3.89
CA ASP A 143 27.49 0.95 3.20
C ASP A 143 27.57 2.15 4.13
N ALA A 144 28.79 2.68 4.30
CA ALA A 144 29.05 3.80 5.19
C ALA A 144 28.73 5.17 4.56
N ASN A 145 28.46 5.23 3.25
CA ASN A 145 28.31 6.48 2.52
C ASN A 145 26.84 6.87 2.32
N LEU A 146 26.23 7.38 3.39
CA LEU A 146 24.90 7.98 3.33
C LEU A 146 25.03 9.46 2.97
N ALA A 147 24.35 9.88 1.91
CA ALA A 147 24.29 11.29 1.55
C ALA A 147 23.56 12.09 2.64
N ARG A 148 23.88 13.38 2.78
CA ARG A 148 23.23 14.25 3.78
C ARG A 148 21.69 14.23 3.68
N SER A 149 21.15 14.16 2.46
CA SER A 149 19.70 14.11 2.28
C SER A 149 19.08 12.75 2.63
N GLU A 150 19.85 11.67 2.54
CA GLU A 150 19.42 10.33 2.98
C GLU A 150 19.45 10.24 4.51
N LEU A 151 20.49 10.79 5.14
CA LEU A 151 20.58 10.92 6.61
C LEU A 151 19.39 11.69 7.18
N ASN A 152 19.06 12.86 6.61
CA ASN A 152 17.91 13.65 7.06
C ASN A 152 16.59 12.89 6.91
N ALA A 153 16.40 12.17 5.78
CA ALA A 153 15.20 11.38 5.55
C ALA A 153 15.10 10.20 6.54
N LEU A 154 16.23 9.56 6.83
CA LEU A 154 16.31 8.48 7.79
C LEU A 154 16.07 8.97 9.23
N ASP A 155 16.64 10.10 9.62
CA ASP A 155 16.43 10.69 10.95
C ASP A 155 14.96 11.06 11.17
N TYR A 156 14.30 11.66 10.17
CA TYR A 156 12.85 11.91 10.21
C TYR A 156 12.05 10.62 10.39
N LEU A 157 12.42 9.55 9.67
CA LEU A 157 11.77 8.25 9.78
C LEU A 157 11.97 7.62 11.16
N LEU A 158 13.18 7.67 11.71
CA LEU A 158 13.52 7.15 13.03
C LEU A 158 12.82 7.94 14.15
N ALA A 159 12.76 9.26 14.03
CA ALA A 159 12.01 10.12 14.95
C ALA A 159 10.53 9.73 14.97
N ARG A 160 9.93 9.51 13.81
CA ARG A 160 8.53 9.06 13.69
C ARG A 160 8.30 7.64 14.22
N ALA A 161 9.26 6.74 14.02
CA ALA A 161 9.20 5.37 14.51
C ALA A 161 9.42 5.25 16.03
N THR A 162 10.00 6.28 16.68
CA THR A 162 10.25 6.29 18.13
C THR A 162 8.95 6.15 18.95
N GLY A 163 7.79 6.56 18.38
CA GLY A 163 6.48 6.38 19.02
C GLY A 163 5.94 4.94 19.02
N ILE A 164 6.64 4.00 18.37
CA ILE A 164 6.22 2.60 18.27
C ILE A 164 7.04 1.78 19.27
N SER A 165 6.42 1.38 20.39
CA SER A 165 7.09 0.68 21.50
C SER A 165 7.88 -0.56 21.06
N ARG A 166 7.33 -1.37 20.14
CA ARG A 166 7.99 -2.56 19.60
C ARG A 166 9.28 -2.29 18.80
N LEU A 167 9.46 -1.08 18.28
CA LEU A 167 10.62 -0.69 17.48
C LEU A 167 11.65 0.14 18.25
N ALA A 168 11.38 0.53 19.49
CA ALA A 168 12.24 1.46 20.24
C ALA A 168 13.69 0.98 20.29
N THR A 169 13.91 -0.29 20.64
CA THR A 169 15.24 -0.90 20.70
C THR A 169 15.92 -0.97 19.33
N ASP A 170 15.16 -1.24 18.27
CA ASP A 170 15.69 -1.32 16.90
C ASP A 170 16.12 0.07 16.40
N VAL A 171 15.29 1.09 16.67
CA VAL A 171 15.58 2.49 16.35
C VAL A 171 16.84 2.97 17.06
N ASP A 172 16.99 2.68 18.35
CA ASP A 172 18.18 3.07 19.12
C ASP A 172 19.45 2.41 18.60
N ARG A 173 19.39 1.12 18.24
CA ARG A 173 20.52 0.42 17.61
C ARG A 173 20.92 1.04 16.28
N ILE A 174 19.95 1.36 15.43
CA ILE A 174 20.22 2.01 14.13
C ILE A 174 20.87 3.39 14.36
N ARG A 175 20.35 4.19 15.30
CA ARG A 175 20.94 5.49 15.67
C ARG A 175 22.37 5.36 16.16
N GLN A 176 22.64 4.40 17.06
CA GLN A 176 23.99 4.13 17.56
C GLN A 176 24.94 3.73 16.43
N HIS A 177 24.47 2.89 15.50
CA HIS A 177 25.29 2.49 14.36
C HIS A 177 25.67 3.69 13.48
N ILE A 178 24.70 4.56 13.16
CA ILE A 178 24.94 5.78 12.37
C ILE A 178 25.91 6.71 13.10
N ALA A 179 25.72 6.95 14.40
CA ALA A 179 26.59 7.81 15.20
C ALA A 179 28.03 7.27 15.27
N ASN A 180 28.21 5.97 15.50
CA ASN A 180 29.51 5.32 15.54
C ASN A 180 30.22 5.40 14.18
N ARG A 181 29.47 5.25 13.07
CA ARG A 181 30.00 5.38 11.72
C ARG A 181 30.42 6.81 11.40
N MET A 182 29.64 7.81 11.79
CA MET A 182 29.98 9.22 11.58
C MET A 182 31.22 9.65 12.38
N ASN A 183 31.38 9.13 13.59
CA ASN A 183 32.53 9.45 14.44
C ASN A 183 33.82 8.76 13.99
N GLY A 184 33.75 7.59 13.34
CA GLY A 184 34.91 6.85 12.84
C GLY A 184 35.50 7.35 11.52
N ILE A 185 34.93 8.40 10.91
CA ILE A 185 35.39 8.99 9.64
C ILE A 185 36.18 10.31 9.87
N ARG A 186 36.35 10.74 11.13
CA ARG A 186 37.22 11.86 11.51
C ARG A 186 38.65 11.38 11.76
#